data_AF-A0A504YJM8-F1
#
_entry.id   AF-A0A504YJM8-F1
#
_cell.length_a   1.000
_cell.length_b   1.000
_cell.length_c   1.000
_cell.angle_alpha   90.00
_cell.angle_beta   90.00
_cell.angle_gamma   90.00
#
_symmetry.space_group_name_H-M   'P 1'
#
loop_
_entity.id
_entity.type
_entity.pdbx_description
1 polymer ?
#
loop_
_entity_poly.entity_id
_entity_poly.type
_entity_poly.pdbx_seq_one_letter_code
_entity_poly.pdbx_strand_id
1 'polypeptide(L)'
;MWLWINFLLSLIALTRSEITGQILSGAWTVSYGESRKFTVYAEHGLDSYSALKKSGFIGDPLSGLHDTEYRWVSSKNWTFTHTFRAQSSLGAEVVNELVWNELDTFCQVSFNNVILGQVSNSFLYRSWVIGNLAPASKDNILKLECISTNRVAKQIANSMKAPPPPDCWPSMFHGECHINLVRTTQASFGWDWGPAFPIQGFWQPPQLIRSYRGCRFGRGFKFFPSITNASKIATNNLISSSELVLWNADISVEVLFNSALSEKIRRFCIGFAMDNLITSPVVRCFTRFLITSSADVPLTLFTNRTGVTPWWPNRIVTGPHTYQLHLNLTTTDGKILDRITHTVGFRQFELVEVSSGYLDVKYLPLLPPISRSQGTHSFFYTLGKHYPNLLTFPRERSSVDTVEQEVRMQIRRLHSHPSVVIWATDNEVKQAVNDGWYRPARDRILLKNFKRRFVDLISRVIYDEERPNSIDLMFTGAGTHLYQPRRCLISSPSNGIVTEELKGMDLNPQARYQCFTMNLCISLVKSVYTTQNFSKY
;
A
#
# COMPACT_ATOMS: atom_id res chain seq x y z
N MET A 1 -36.74 -19.92 -40.21
CA MET A 1 -36.18 -20.91 -39.25
C MET A 1 -34.71 -20.64 -38.89
N TRP A 2 -33.87 -20.15 -39.81
CA TRP A 2 -32.45 -19.83 -39.55
C TRP A 2 -32.18 -18.51 -38.79
N LEU A 3 -33.11 -17.56 -38.77
CA LEU A 3 -32.97 -16.28 -38.05
C LEU A 3 -33.32 -16.37 -36.55
N TRP A 4 -33.96 -17.44 -36.12
CA TRP A 4 -34.34 -17.64 -34.70
C TRP A 4 -33.28 -18.39 -33.89
N ILE A 5 -32.37 -19.13 -34.55
CA ILE A 5 -31.29 -19.88 -33.87
C ILE A 5 -30.17 -18.94 -33.40
N ASN A 6 -29.91 -17.84 -34.13
CA ASN A 6 -28.93 -16.84 -33.72
C ASN A 6 -29.42 -15.93 -32.57
N PHE A 7 -30.73 -15.81 -32.37
CA PHE A 7 -31.30 -15.05 -31.24
C PHE A 7 -31.33 -15.87 -29.94
N LEU A 8 -31.37 -17.21 -30.03
CA LEU A 8 -31.26 -18.10 -28.88
C LEU A 8 -29.81 -18.37 -28.45
N LEU A 9 -28.83 -18.24 -29.35
CA LEU A 9 -27.40 -18.34 -28.99
C LEU A 9 -26.82 -17.06 -28.36
N SER A 10 -27.47 -15.91 -28.52
CA SER A 10 -27.11 -14.66 -27.79
C SER A 10 -27.77 -14.54 -26.42
N LEU A 11 -28.77 -15.37 -26.12
CA LEU A 11 -29.47 -15.44 -24.82
C LEU A 11 -28.88 -16.48 -23.85
N ILE A 12 -27.85 -17.24 -24.27
CA ILE A 12 -26.94 -17.99 -23.38
C ILE A 12 -25.59 -17.26 -23.28
N ALA A 13 -25.61 -15.93 -23.40
CA ALA A 13 -24.69 -15.14 -22.58
C ALA A 13 -25.11 -15.42 -21.14
N LEU A 14 -24.51 -16.47 -20.55
CA LEU A 14 -24.49 -16.71 -19.12
C LEU A 14 -24.28 -15.34 -18.47
N THR A 15 -25.34 -14.82 -17.87
CA THR A 15 -25.27 -13.80 -16.83
C THR A 15 -24.58 -14.46 -15.64
N ARG A 16 -23.30 -14.82 -15.82
CA ARG A 16 -22.39 -15.08 -14.73
C ARG A 16 -22.22 -13.73 -14.10
N SER A 17 -23.02 -13.49 -13.06
CA SER A 17 -22.78 -12.45 -12.08
C SER A 17 -21.28 -12.39 -11.89
N GLU A 18 -20.65 -11.32 -12.40
CA GLU A 18 -19.32 -10.96 -11.95
C GLU A 18 -19.38 -11.01 -10.43
N ILE A 19 -18.33 -11.58 -9.84
CA ILE A 19 -18.14 -11.58 -8.40
C ILE A 19 -17.95 -10.10 -8.02
N THR A 20 -19.06 -9.38 -7.88
CA THR A 20 -19.08 -7.93 -7.67
C THR A 20 -19.10 -7.72 -6.17
N GLY A 21 -18.10 -6.99 -5.68
CA GLY A 21 -18.13 -6.48 -4.32
C GLY A 21 -19.23 -5.43 -4.18
N GLN A 22 -20.02 -5.51 -3.12
CA GLN A 22 -20.94 -4.44 -2.75
C GLN A 22 -20.16 -3.39 -1.96
N ILE A 23 -19.96 -2.21 -2.55
CA ILE A 23 -19.42 -1.06 -1.81
C ILE A 23 -20.48 -0.60 -0.81
N LEU A 24 -20.10 -0.49 0.46
CA LEU A 24 -20.98 -0.09 1.56
C LEU A 24 -20.99 1.43 1.73
N SER A 25 -21.24 2.14 0.63
CA SER A 25 -21.55 3.57 0.64
C SER A 25 -22.99 3.79 1.07
N GLY A 26 -23.33 5.04 1.42
CA GLY A 26 -24.72 5.41 1.72
C GLY A 26 -24.86 6.16 3.05
N ALA A 27 -25.97 5.96 3.73
CA ALA A 27 -26.25 6.62 5.00
C ALA A 27 -25.46 5.98 6.16
N TRP A 28 -24.65 6.79 6.83
CA TRP A 28 -23.90 6.43 8.04
C TRP A 28 -24.43 7.24 9.21
N THR A 29 -24.78 6.54 10.27
CA THR A 29 -25.15 7.17 11.54
C THR A 29 -23.92 7.34 12.39
N VAL A 30 -23.57 8.59 12.68
CA VAL A 30 -22.38 9.00 13.40
C VAL A 30 -22.79 9.51 14.77
N SER A 31 -22.02 9.14 15.80
CA SER A 31 -22.27 9.60 17.16
C SER A 31 -20.99 9.78 17.97
N TYR A 32 -21.06 10.66 18.95
CA TYR A 32 -20.03 10.86 19.97
C TYR A 32 -20.71 11.15 21.31
N GLY A 33 -20.39 10.35 22.33
CA GLY A 33 -21.16 10.35 23.58
C GLY A 33 -22.58 9.81 23.42
N GLU A 34 -23.39 9.91 24.48
CA GLU A 34 -24.71 9.24 24.55
C GLU A 34 -25.83 10.03 23.85
N SER A 35 -25.69 11.34 23.69
CA SER A 35 -26.80 12.23 23.27
C SER A 35 -26.66 12.85 21.88
N ARG A 36 -25.49 12.75 21.23
CA ARG A 36 -25.25 13.38 19.92
C ARG A 36 -25.08 12.34 18.84
N LYS A 37 -26.15 12.15 18.07
CA LYS A 37 -26.27 11.18 16.97
C LYS A 37 -26.91 11.84 15.77
N PHE A 38 -26.33 11.65 14.60
CA PHE A 38 -26.80 12.24 13.35
C PHE A 38 -26.44 11.34 12.17
N THR A 39 -27.14 11.49 11.05
CA THR A 39 -26.93 10.66 9.86
C THR A 39 -26.36 11.51 8.73
N VAL A 40 -25.32 11.02 8.09
CA VAL A 40 -24.66 11.66 6.94
C VAL A 40 -24.48 10.65 5.82
N TYR A 41 -24.57 11.11 4.58
CA TYR A 41 -24.31 10.28 3.41
C TYR A 41 -22.80 10.26 3.09
N ALA A 42 -22.24 9.07 2.92
CA ALA A 42 -20.85 8.84 2.56
C ALA A 42 -20.75 8.01 1.29
N GLU A 43 -20.42 8.68 0.19
CA GLU A 43 -20.05 8.05 -1.08
C GLU A 43 -18.55 7.69 -1.11
N HIS A 44 -17.74 8.45 -0.38
CA HIS A 44 -16.31 8.28 -0.21
C HIS A 44 -15.97 8.09 1.28
N GLY A 45 -14.70 8.27 1.66
CA GLY A 45 -14.28 8.32 3.05
C GLY A 45 -15.11 9.26 3.91
N LEU A 46 -15.22 8.90 5.19
CA LEU A 46 -15.92 9.67 6.20
C LEU A 46 -15.11 9.64 7.50
N ASP A 47 -14.70 10.82 7.93
CA ASP A 47 -14.09 11.07 9.23
C ASP A 47 -14.97 11.94 10.13
N SER A 48 -14.60 12.05 11.41
CA SER A 48 -15.29 12.83 12.44
C SER A 48 -15.53 14.30 12.06
N TYR A 49 -14.55 14.98 11.47
CA TYR A 49 -14.67 16.38 11.05
C TYR A 49 -15.57 16.51 9.82
N SER A 50 -15.36 15.68 8.80
CA SER A 50 -16.19 15.65 7.60
C SER A 50 -17.65 15.32 7.94
N ALA A 51 -17.90 14.40 8.87
CA ALA A 51 -19.24 14.05 9.34
C ALA A 51 -19.93 15.27 9.98
N LEU A 52 -19.26 15.95 10.91
CA LEU A 52 -19.80 17.15 11.55
C LEU A 52 -20.06 18.28 10.54
N LYS A 53 -19.13 18.53 9.62
CA LYS A 53 -19.28 19.54 8.55
C LYS A 53 -20.50 19.22 7.69
N LYS A 54 -20.63 17.98 7.20
CA LYS A 54 -21.77 17.54 6.37
C LYS A 54 -23.12 17.65 7.09
N SER A 55 -23.14 17.43 8.41
CA SER A 55 -24.36 17.59 9.22
C SER A 55 -24.68 19.03 9.62
N GLY A 56 -23.80 19.99 9.34
CA GLY A 56 -23.97 21.40 9.69
C GLY A 56 -23.68 21.74 11.16
N PHE A 57 -23.12 20.82 11.97
CA PHE A 57 -22.77 21.10 13.37
C PHE A 57 -21.53 21.97 13.52
N ILE A 58 -20.64 21.98 12.52
CA ILE A 58 -19.46 22.84 12.45
C ILE A 58 -19.36 23.45 11.05
N GLY A 59 -18.68 24.60 10.94
CA GLY A 59 -18.33 25.21 9.66
C GLY A 59 -17.21 24.46 8.94
N ASP A 60 -16.59 25.09 7.95
CA ASP A 60 -15.43 24.50 7.28
C ASP A 60 -14.24 24.39 8.25
N PRO A 61 -13.73 23.19 8.59
CA PRO A 61 -12.59 23.04 9.49
C PRO A 61 -11.35 23.81 9.03
N LEU A 62 -11.18 24.05 7.72
CA LEU A 62 -9.99 24.73 7.20
C LEU A 62 -10.10 26.27 7.21
N SER A 63 -11.18 26.84 7.74
CA SER A 63 -11.39 28.29 7.76
C SER A 63 -10.92 28.90 9.08
N GLY A 64 -10.25 30.06 9.01
CA GLY A 64 -9.88 30.85 10.19
C GLY A 64 -9.04 30.06 11.20
N LEU A 65 -9.52 30.01 12.45
CA LEU A 65 -8.87 29.33 13.59
C LEU A 65 -9.53 27.99 13.95
N HIS A 66 -10.33 27.43 13.04
CA HIS A 66 -11.09 26.21 13.31
C HIS A 66 -10.22 24.97 13.60
N ASP A 67 -8.94 24.98 13.25
CA ASP A 67 -7.97 23.93 13.65
C ASP A 67 -7.76 23.85 15.16
N THR A 68 -7.86 24.99 15.85
CA THR A 68 -7.80 25.07 17.31
C THR A 68 -9.19 25.08 17.94
N GLU A 69 -10.13 25.83 17.38
CA GLU A 69 -11.50 25.92 17.93
C GLU A 69 -12.25 24.58 17.84
N TYR A 70 -12.07 23.81 16.77
CA TYR A 70 -12.68 22.48 16.61
C TYR A 70 -11.79 21.35 17.14
N ARG A 71 -10.74 21.65 17.92
CA ARG A 71 -9.86 20.60 18.45
C ARG A 71 -10.60 19.60 19.34
N TRP A 72 -11.68 20.04 19.98
CA TRP A 72 -12.55 19.18 20.78
C TRP A 72 -13.03 17.94 20.02
N VAL A 73 -13.17 17.99 18.69
CA VAL A 73 -13.62 16.88 17.84
C VAL A 73 -12.66 15.69 17.96
N SER A 74 -11.36 15.93 17.77
CA SER A 74 -10.31 14.90 17.90
C SER A 74 -10.21 14.29 19.30
N SER A 75 -10.69 15.01 20.32
CA SER A 75 -10.65 14.56 21.72
C SER A 75 -11.78 13.58 22.08
N LYS A 76 -12.78 13.40 21.21
CA LYS A 76 -13.93 12.52 21.47
C LYS A 76 -13.69 11.11 20.91
N ASN A 77 -14.49 10.18 21.41
CA ASN A 77 -14.62 8.86 20.80
C ASN A 77 -15.81 8.91 19.84
N TRP A 78 -15.66 8.29 18.68
CA TRP A 78 -16.61 8.38 17.57
C TRP A 78 -17.10 6.99 17.19
N THR A 79 -18.39 6.87 16.94
CA THR A 79 -19.00 5.63 16.47
C THR A 79 -19.68 5.89 15.14
N PHE A 80 -19.31 5.12 14.12
CA PHE A 80 -19.91 5.12 12.79
C PHE A 80 -20.70 3.82 12.62
N THR A 81 -21.99 3.93 12.34
CA THR A 81 -22.90 2.79 12.17
C THR A 81 -23.55 2.85 10.79
N HIS A 82 -23.41 1.78 10.04
CA HIS A 82 -24.05 1.62 8.73
C HIS A 82 -25.03 0.46 8.78
N THR A 83 -26.25 0.70 8.31
CA THR A 83 -27.28 -0.33 8.18
C THR A 83 -27.57 -0.54 6.71
N PHE A 84 -27.47 -1.78 6.24
CA PHE A 84 -27.61 -2.10 4.81
C PHE A 84 -28.15 -3.52 4.60
N ARG A 85 -28.73 -3.77 3.43
CA ARG A 85 -29.06 -5.12 2.99
C ARG A 85 -27.94 -5.67 2.13
N ALA A 86 -27.48 -6.87 2.47
CA ALA A 86 -26.56 -7.61 1.64
C ALA A 86 -27.30 -8.12 0.39
N GLN A 87 -26.63 -8.12 -0.75
CA GLN A 87 -27.16 -8.77 -1.96
C GLN A 87 -27.31 -10.29 -1.74
N SER A 88 -28.31 -10.92 -2.37
CA SER A 88 -28.55 -12.37 -2.28
C SER A 88 -27.32 -13.18 -2.68
N SER A 89 -27.01 -14.23 -1.91
CA SER A 89 -25.89 -15.12 -2.19
C SER A 89 -26.14 -15.94 -3.45
N LEU A 90 -25.08 -16.21 -4.22
CA LEU A 90 -25.13 -17.01 -5.47
C LEU A 90 -25.06 -18.53 -5.19
N GLY A 91 -25.49 -18.98 -4.02
CA GLY A 91 -25.44 -20.38 -3.59
C GLY A 91 -24.38 -20.70 -2.52
N ALA A 92 -24.28 -21.98 -2.15
CA ALA A 92 -23.49 -22.46 -1.00
C ALA A 92 -21.96 -22.43 -1.18
N GLU A 93 -21.48 -22.18 -2.39
CA GLU A 93 -20.06 -22.21 -2.75
C GLU A 93 -19.35 -20.86 -2.62
N VAL A 94 -20.07 -19.80 -2.23
CA VAL A 94 -19.53 -18.45 -2.07
C VAL A 94 -19.40 -18.10 -0.59
N VAL A 95 -18.33 -17.41 -0.23
CA VAL A 95 -18.05 -16.87 1.10
C VAL A 95 -18.12 -15.35 1.03
N ASN A 96 -18.73 -14.74 2.04
CA ASN A 96 -18.74 -13.30 2.19
C ASN A 96 -17.52 -12.86 3.01
N GLU A 97 -16.83 -11.85 2.51
CA GLU A 97 -15.67 -11.22 3.15
C GLU A 97 -15.91 -9.73 3.27
N LEU A 98 -15.68 -9.17 4.45
CA LEU A 98 -15.65 -7.73 4.66
C LEU A 98 -14.22 -7.24 4.46
N VAL A 99 -14.00 -6.33 3.51
CA VAL A 99 -12.70 -5.72 3.25
C VAL A 99 -12.74 -4.24 3.54
N TRP A 100 -11.78 -3.75 4.32
CA TRP A 100 -11.68 -2.34 4.70
C TRP A 100 -10.21 -1.90 4.72
N ASN A 101 -9.84 -1.01 3.81
CA ASN A 101 -8.43 -0.81 3.47
C ASN A 101 -7.71 0.22 4.34
N GLU A 102 -8.44 1.24 4.81
CA GLU A 102 -7.85 2.46 5.35
C GLU A 102 -8.76 2.98 6.48
N LEU A 103 -8.58 2.38 7.65
CA LEU A 103 -9.27 2.73 8.90
C LEU A 103 -8.34 3.59 9.75
N ASP A 104 -8.82 4.71 10.30
CA ASP A 104 -7.97 5.66 11.00
C ASP A 104 -8.47 5.97 12.42
N THR A 105 -7.71 5.73 13.49
CA THR A 105 -6.73 4.63 13.57
C THR A 105 -7.21 3.58 14.55
N PHE A 106 -7.52 4.00 15.78
CA PHE A 106 -7.79 3.10 16.89
C PHE A 106 -9.27 2.80 16.96
N CYS A 107 -9.69 1.77 16.24
CA CYS A 107 -11.11 1.44 16.12
C CYS A 107 -11.37 -0.06 16.28
N GLN A 108 -12.51 -0.39 16.87
CA GLN A 108 -13.08 -1.73 16.89
C GLN A 108 -14.11 -1.85 15.75
N VAL A 109 -13.98 -2.89 14.95
CA VAL A 109 -14.94 -3.22 13.89
C VAL A 109 -15.84 -4.34 14.38
N SER A 110 -17.15 -4.14 14.31
CA SER A 110 -18.14 -5.18 14.59
C SER A 110 -19.21 -5.26 13.52
N PHE A 111 -19.70 -6.47 13.28
CA PHE A 111 -20.72 -6.80 12.28
C PHE A 111 -21.82 -7.62 12.93
N ASN A 112 -23.06 -7.14 12.91
CA ASN A 112 -24.21 -7.78 13.56
C ASN A 112 -23.89 -8.20 15.02
N ASN A 113 -23.31 -7.27 15.80
CA ASN A 113 -22.87 -7.45 17.18
C ASN A 113 -21.70 -8.43 17.41
N VAL A 114 -21.08 -8.95 16.35
CA VAL A 114 -19.87 -9.78 16.42
C VAL A 114 -18.65 -8.91 16.18
N ILE A 115 -17.70 -8.89 17.11
CA ILE A 115 -16.43 -8.18 16.94
C ILE A 115 -15.61 -8.94 15.90
N LEU A 116 -15.21 -8.23 14.83
CA LEU A 116 -14.37 -8.79 13.77
C LEU A 116 -12.88 -8.58 14.05
N GLY A 117 -12.53 -7.44 14.65
CA GLY A 117 -11.16 -7.16 15.06
C GLY A 117 -10.93 -5.71 15.43
N GLN A 118 -9.69 -5.41 15.80
CA GLN A 118 -9.24 -4.08 16.18
C GLN A 118 -8.25 -3.52 15.16
N VAL A 119 -8.26 -2.21 15.03
CA VAL A 119 -7.33 -1.44 14.21
C VAL A 119 -6.48 -0.59 15.14
N SER A 120 -5.17 -0.59 14.88
CA SER A 120 -4.18 0.21 15.60
C SER A 120 -3.10 0.78 14.66
N ASN A 121 -3.29 0.61 13.35
CA ASN A 121 -2.38 1.09 12.31
C ASN A 121 -3.18 1.40 11.04
N SER A 122 -3.20 2.68 10.65
CA SER A 122 -4.01 3.19 9.54
C SER A 122 -3.52 2.75 8.16
N PHE A 123 -2.29 2.24 8.09
CA PHE A 123 -1.63 1.85 6.85
C PHE A 123 -1.78 0.36 6.54
N LEU A 124 -2.54 -0.38 7.35
CA LEU A 124 -2.81 -1.77 7.10
C LEU A 124 -4.23 -1.97 6.57
N TYR A 125 -4.35 -2.77 5.52
CA TYR A 125 -5.67 -3.24 5.10
C TYR A 125 -6.18 -4.32 6.07
N ARG A 126 -7.51 -4.49 6.09
CA ARG A 126 -8.17 -5.56 6.85
C ARG A 126 -9.15 -6.30 5.96
N SER A 127 -9.19 -7.62 6.15
CA SER A 127 -10.18 -8.49 5.54
C SER A 127 -10.65 -9.52 6.56
N TRP A 128 -11.96 -9.69 6.67
CA TRP A 128 -12.57 -10.66 7.58
C TRP A 128 -13.51 -11.56 6.80
N VAL A 129 -13.33 -12.88 6.94
CA VAL A 129 -14.32 -13.84 6.46
C VAL A 129 -15.54 -13.78 7.39
N ILE A 130 -16.65 -13.22 6.90
CA ILE A 130 -17.88 -13.06 7.69
C ILE A 130 -18.92 -14.14 7.37
N GLY A 131 -18.76 -14.90 6.29
CA GLY A 131 -19.58 -16.07 5.97
C GLY A 131 -21.09 -15.77 5.99
N ASN A 132 -21.83 -16.49 6.84
CA ASN A 132 -23.29 -16.34 6.96
C ASN A 132 -23.72 -15.18 7.88
N LEU A 133 -22.78 -14.40 8.43
CA LEU A 133 -23.12 -13.27 9.29
C LEU A 133 -23.88 -12.18 8.52
N ALA A 134 -23.79 -12.13 7.19
CA ALA A 134 -24.45 -11.16 6.31
C ALA A 134 -25.62 -11.78 5.50
N PRO A 135 -26.74 -12.18 6.14
CA PRO A 135 -27.90 -12.67 5.41
C PRO A 135 -28.56 -11.57 4.59
N ALA A 136 -29.00 -11.92 3.39
CA ALA A 136 -29.70 -11.01 2.47
C ALA A 136 -31.16 -10.75 2.86
N SER A 137 -31.74 -11.57 3.74
CA SER A 137 -33.14 -11.49 4.17
C SER A 137 -33.43 -10.41 5.22
N LYS A 138 -32.39 -9.81 5.82
CA LYS A 138 -32.53 -8.77 6.85
C LYS A 138 -31.49 -7.69 6.69
N ASP A 139 -31.71 -6.60 7.40
CA ASP A 139 -30.73 -5.52 7.51
C ASP A 139 -29.54 -5.99 8.35
N ASN A 140 -28.35 -5.58 7.92
CA ASN A 140 -27.08 -5.87 8.55
C ASN A 140 -26.48 -4.58 9.10
N ILE A 141 -25.88 -4.68 10.27
CA ILE A 141 -25.30 -3.54 10.99
C ILE A 141 -23.79 -3.69 11.00
N LEU A 142 -23.10 -2.77 10.34
CA LEU A 142 -21.65 -2.60 10.45
C LEU A 142 -21.37 -1.42 11.37
N LYS A 143 -20.52 -1.62 12.38
CA LYS A 143 -20.18 -0.60 13.37
C LYS A 143 -18.66 -0.46 13.49
N LEU A 144 -18.20 0.78 13.46
CA LEU A 144 -16.83 1.19 13.69
C LEU A 144 -16.80 2.09 14.92
N GLU A 145 -16.18 1.62 16.00
CA GLU A 145 -16.07 2.33 17.29
C GLU A 145 -14.64 2.78 17.49
N CYS A 146 -14.39 4.06 17.33
CA CYS A 146 -13.07 4.65 17.39
C CYS A 146 -12.84 5.41 18.71
N ILE A 147 -11.65 5.23 19.27
CA ILE A 147 -11.15 6.03 20.39
C ILE A 147 -10.23 7.14 19.87
N SER A 148 -10.17 8.25 20.60
CA SER A 148 -9.32 9.39 20.24
C SER A 148 -7.85 8.99 20.12
N THR A 149 -7.27 9.23 18.93
CA THR A 149 -5.85 8.97 18.64
C THR A 149 -4.93 9.74 19.60
N ASN A 150 -5.26 11.00 19.93
CA ASN A 150 -4.50 11.82 20.88
C ASN A 150 -4.48 11.19 22.28
N ARG A 151 -5.63 10.66 22.72
CA ARG A 151 -5.72 9.98 24.02
C ARG A 151 -4.87 8.72 24.05
N VAL A 152 -4.90 7.93 22.98
CA VAL A 152 -4.06 6.71 22.88
C VAL A 152 -2.59 7.06 22.90
N ALA A 153 -2.15 8.03 22.09
CA ALA A 153 -0.77 8.49 22.06
C ALA A 153 -0.27 8.93 23.44
N LYS A 154 -1.08 9.74 24.15
CA LYS A 154 -0.79 10.18 25.53
C LYS A 154 -0.77 9.03 26.54
N GLN A 155 -1.67 8.07 26.43
CA GLN A 155 -1.68 6.88 27.30
C GLN A 155 -0.43 6.03 27.12
N ILE A 156 0.00 5.81 25.88
CA ILE A 156 1.25 5.09 25.59
C ILE A 156 2.43 5.87 26.19
N ALA A 157 2.51 7.19 25.97
CA ALA A 157 3.59 8.02 26.52
C ALA A 157 3.67 7.90 28.06
N ASN A 158 2.53 7.99 28.75
CA ASN A 158 2.46 7.88 30.20
C ASN A 158 2.86 6.49 30.75
N SER A 159 2.75 5.44 29.92
CA SER A 159 3.18 4.09 30.30
C SER A 159 4.70 3.87 30.16
N MET A 160 5.39 4.78 29.48
CA MET A 160 6.82 4.69 29.21
C MET A 160 7.61 5.50 30.25
N LYS A 161 8.72 4.92 30.74
CA LYS A 161 9.65 5.67 31.61
C LYS A 161 10.31 6.86 30.90
N ALA A 162 10.57 6.70 29.60
CA ALA A 162 11.18 7.72 28.76
C ALA A 162 10.61 7.56 27.33
N PRO A 163 9.56 8.30 26.96
CA PRO A 163 9.08 8.32 25.59
C PRO A 163 10.16 8.87 24.64
N PRO A 164 10.15 8.45 23.36
CA PRO A 164 11.05 9.00 22.37
C PRO A 164 10.65 10.43 21.99
N PRO A 165 11.61 11.30 21.68
CA PRO A 165 11.30 12.65 21.21
C PRO A 165 10.88 12.69 19.72
N PRO A 166 10.34 13.83 19.25
CA PRO A 166 9.86 14.94 20.07
C PRO A 166 8.59 14.54 20.85
N ASP A 167 8.44 15.06 22.06
CA ASP A 167 7.23 14.83 22.86
C ASP A 167 6.04 15.57 22.25
N CYS A 168 6.23 16.83 21.87
CA CYS A 168 5.23 17.68 21.23
C CYS A 168 5.87 18.50 20.11
N TRP A 169 5.04 18.97 19.17
CA TRP A 169 5.45 19.99 18.22
C TRP A 169 5.71 21.35 18.89
N PRO A 170 6.55 22.22 18.29
CA PRO A 170 6.65 23.62 18.69
C PRO A 170 5.25 24.27 18.84
N SER A 171 5.09 25.13 19.84
CA SER A 171 3.79 25.77 20.15
C SER A 171 3.21 26.54 18.96
N MET A 172 4.06 27.14 18.14
CA MET A 172 3.67 27.88 16.93
C MET A 172 2.97 27.01 15.86
N PHE A 173 3.10 25.68 15.91
CA PHE A 173 2.39 24.78 14.99
C PHE A 173 0.97 24.46 15.47
N HIS A 174 0.61 24.83 16.71
CA HIS A 174 -0.66 24.49 17.35
C HIS A 174 -1.02 22.99 17.24
N GLY A 175 0.02 22.16 17.30
CA GLY A 175 -0.03 20.71 17.10
C GLY A 175 -0.40 19.92 18.34
N GLU A 176 -0.46 18.60 18.18
CA GLU A 176 -0.66 17.61 19.23
C GLU A 176 0.64 16.87 19.55
N CYS A 177 0.65 16.16 20.68
CA CYS A 177 1.83 15.48 21.21
C CYS A 177 1.86 13.98 20.89
N HIS A 178 3.06 13.39 20.93
CA HIS A 178 3.33 11.95 20.92
C HIS A 178 2.86 11.20 19.65
N ILE A 179 2.79 11.89 18.51
CA ILE A 179 2.44 11.29 17.20
C ILE A 179 3.40 10.16 16.79
N ASN A 180 4.64 10.20 17.27
CA ASN A 180 5.66 9.19 17.09
C ASN A 180 5.41 7.89 17.91
N LEU A 181 4.30 7.77 18.63
CA LEU A 181 3.90 6.54 19.35
C LEU A 181 2.75 5.78 18.68
N VAL A 182 2.14 6.35 17.62
CA VAL A 182 0.96 5.78 16.97
C VAL A 182 1.14 5.70 15.45
N ARG A 183 0.50 4.69 14.82
CA ARG A 183 0.58 4.45 13.37
C ARG A 183 -0.55 5.10 12.60
N THR A 184 -0.40 6.40 12.37
CA THR A 184 -1.23 7.20 11.48
C THR A 184 -0.38 8.20 10.70
N THR A 185 -1.01 8.97 9.81
CA THR A 185 -0.39 10.07 9.06
C THR A 185 0.23 11.07 10.03
N GLN A 186 1.55 11.20 10.02
CA GLN A 186 2.28 11.95 11.04
C GLN A 186 1.95 13.45 11.05
N ALA A 187 1.71 14.05 9.88
CA ALA A 187 1.31 15.46 9.79
C ALA A 187 -0.12 15.74 10.28
N SER A 188 -0.94 14.71 10.58
CA SER A 188 -2.30 14.91 11.11
C SER A 188 -2.30 15.54 12.51
N PHE A 189 -1.19 15.44 13.25
CA PHE A 189 -1.00 16.08 14.56
C PHE A 189 -0.40 17.49 14.42
N GLY A 190 -0.35 18.05 13.21
CA GLY A 190 0.24 19.34 12.91
C GLY A 190 1.63 19.21 12.28
N TRP A 191 2.00 20.24 11.54
CA TRP A 191 3.30 20.38 10.89
C TRP A 191 3.60 21.88 10.66
N ASP A 192 4.84 22.24 10.29
CA ASP A 192 5.19 23.64 10.00
C ASP A 192 4.41 24.26 8.82
N TRP A 193 3.77 23.45 7.99
CA TRP A 193 2.91 23.85 6.86
C TRP A 193 1.46 23.37 6.96
N GLY A 194 1.07 22.69 8.04
CA GLY A 194 -0.20 21.97 8.10
C GLY A 194 -0.90 22.03 9.46
N PRO A 195 -2.24 22.18 9.49
CA PRO A 195 -2.99 22.20 10.74
C PRO A 195 -3.06 20.81 11.38
N ALA A 196 -3.37 20.79 12.67
CA ALA A 196 -3.58 19.54 13.40
C ALA A 196 -5.06 19.15 13.42
N PHE A 197 -5.41 18.18 12.56
CA PHE A 197 -6.71 17.49 12.54
C PHE A 197 -6.52 15.98 12.71
N PRO A 198 -6.28 15.48 13.93
CA PRO A 198 -6.28 14.05 14.19
C PRO A 198 -7.68 13.49 13.99
N ILE A 199 -7.85 12.69 12.94
CA ILE A 199 -9.15 12.17 12.55
C ILE A 199 -9.47 10.82 13.18
N GLN A 200 -10.75 10.48 13.22
CA GLN A 200 -11.24 9.12 13.40
C GLN A 200 -12.22 8.78 12.27
N GLY A 201 -12.13 7.59 11.70
CA GLY A 201 -13.05 7.14 10.67
C GLY A 201 -12.39 6.27 9.61
N PHE A 202 -12.74 6.50 8.36
CA PHE A 202 -12.26 5.70 7.24
C PHE A 202 -12.06 6.52 5.97
N TRP A 203 -11.01 6.22 5.21
CA TRP A 203 -10.66 6.94 3.98
C TRP A 203 -11.44 6.44 2.75
N GLN A 204 -11.87 5.19 2.78
CA GLN A 204 -12.71 4.58 1.74
C GLN A 204 -13.82 3.74 2.38
N PRO A 205 -15.02 3.70 1.78
CA PRO A 205 -16.09 2.83 2.26
C PRO A 205 -15.65 1.35 2.26
N PRO A 206 -16.10 0.56 3.25
CA PRO A 206 -15.85 -0.87 3.26
C PRO A 206 -16.54 -1.56 2.07
N GLN A 207 -16.02 -2.72 1.70
CA GLN A 207 -16.58 -3.54 0.64
C GLN A 207 -16.96 -4.90 1.17
N LEU A 208 -18.18 -5.34 0.86
CA LEU A 208 -18.59 -6.72 1.03
C LEU A 208 -18.24 -7.47 -0.25
N ILE A 209 -17.12 -8.18 -0.22
CA ILE A 209 -16.63 -8.99 -1.32
C ILE A 209 -17.23 -10.38 -1.20
N ARG A 210 -17.73 -10.90 -2.32
CA ARG A 210 -18.10 -12.30 -2.46
C ARG A 210 -16.88 -13.01 -3.02
N SER A 211 -16.55 -14.20 -2.55
CA SER A 211 -15.43 -14.95 -3.11
C SER A 211 -15.80 -16.42 -3.14
N TYR A 212 -15.34 -17.15 -4.17
CA TYR A 212 -15.55 -18.59 -4.15
C TYR A 212 -14.85 -19.21 -2.94
N ARG A 213 -15.50 -20.21 -2.35
CA ARG A 213 -14.94 -20.99 -1.25
C ARG A 213 -13.72 -21.74 -1.75
N GLY A 214 -12.58 -21.51 -1.10
CA GLY A 214 -11.35 -22.23 -1.35
C GLY A 214 -10.16 -21.31 -1.44
N CYS A 215 -9.98 -20.67 -2.58
CA CYS A 215 -8.95 -19.67 -2.78
C CYS A 215 -9.39 -18.51 -3.67
N ARG A 216 -8.73 -17.37 -3.50
CA ARG A 216 -8.92 -16.14 -4.27
C ARG A 216 -7.60 -15.37 -4.37
N PHE A 217 -7.53 -14.38 -5.25
CA PHE A 217 -6.39 -13.46 -5.25
C PHE A 217 -6.40 -12.60 -3.99
N GLY A 218 -5.22 -12.43 -3.42
CA GLY A 218 -4.94 -11.45 -2.37
C GLY A 218 -4.66 -10.06 -2.94
N ARG A 219 -4.08 -9.20 -2.13
CA ARG A 219 -3.66 -7.85 -2.54
C ARG A 219 -2.19 -7.77 -2.88
N GLY A 220 -1.38 -8.74 -2.44
CA GLY A 220 0.03 -8.79 -2.77
C GLY A 220 0.24 -9.05 -4.26
N PHE A 221 0.92 -8.14 -4.94
CA PHE A 221 1.28 -8.30 -6.35
C PHE A 221 2.63 -7.63 -6.63
N LYS A 222 3.60 -8.42 -7.08
CA LYS A 222 4.92 -7.93 -7.49
C LYS A 222 5.13 -8.22 -8.97
N PHE A 223 5.73 -7.26 -9.67
CA PHE A 223 6.07 -7.33 -11.09
C PHE A 223 7.55 -7.02 -11.26
N PHE A 224 8.27 -7.93 -11.92
CA PHE A 224 9.73 -7.93 -12.06
C PHE A 224 10.13 -7.85 -13.53
N PRO A 225 10.08 -6.67 -14.16
CA PRO A 225 10.55 -6.48 -15.53
C PRO A 225 12.09 -6.42 -15.56
N SER A 226 12.73 -7.16 -16.47
CA SER A 226 14.19 -7.16 -16.62
C SER A 226 14.64 -7.21 -18.08
N ILE A 227 15.88 -6.77 -18.34
CA ILE A 227 16.48 -6.78 -19.69
C ILE A 227 17.62 -7.82 -19.72
N THR A 228 17.61 -8.74 -20.69
CA THR A 228 18.53 -9.89 -20.77
C THR A 228 20.02 -9.50 -20.84
N ASN A 229 20.36 -8.33 -21.40
CA ASN A 229 21.74 -7.83 -21.51
C ASN A 229 21.91 -6.44 -20.87
N ALA A 230 21.23 -6.19 -19.74
CA ALA A 230 21.22 -4.87 -19.10
C ALA A 230 22.63 -4.29 -18.84
N SER A 231 23.59 -5.11 -18.40
CA SER A 231 24.96 -4.68 -18.09
C SER A 231 25.72 -4.18 -19.33
N LYS A 232 25.64 -4.90 -20.46
CA LYS A 232 26.23 -4.50 -21.74
C LYS A 232 25.61 -3.19 -22.26
N ILE A 233 24.30 -3.04 -22.10
CA ILE A 233 23.57 -1.82 -22.47
C ILE A 233 23.99 -0.64 -21.57
N ALA A 234 24.16 -0.90 -20.27
CA ALA A 234 24.54 0.12 -19.29
C ALA A 234 25.98 0.62 -19.51
N THR A 235 26.92 -0.20 -19.96
CA THR A 235 28.31 0.24 -20.19
C THR A 235 28.50 1.02 -21.48
N ASN A 236 27.76 0.70 -22.54
CA ASN A 236 28.05 1.24 -23.87
C ASN A 236 27.38 2.60 -24.17
N ASN A 237 26.45 3.08 -23.34
CA ASN A 237 25.68 4.34 -23.50
C ASN A 237 24.99 4.55 -24.87
N LEU A 238 25.10 3.59 -25.77
CA LEU A 238 24.59 3.57 -27.13
C LEU A 238 24.20 2.11 -27.42
N ILE A 239 22.91 1.82 -27.39
CA ILE A 239 22.35 0.70 -28.12
C ILE A 239 22.45 1.17 -29.57
N SER A 240 23.21 0.47 -30.41
CA SER A 240 23.14 0.78 -31.85
C SER A 240 21.67 0.64 -32.26
N SER A 241 21.17 1.49 -33.15
CA SER A 241 19.77 1.45 -33.62
C SER A 241 19.30 0.09 -34.16
N SER A 242 20.22 -0.89 -34.31
CA SER A 242 20.00 -2.27 -34.73
C SER A 242 19.94 -3.32 -33.61
N GLU A 243 20.30 -3.02 -32.36
CA GLU A 243 20.27 -3.99 -31.26
C GLU A 243 18.86 -4.06 -30.63
N LEU A 244 18.20 -5.21 -30.78
CA LEU A 244 16.89 -5.48 -30.19
C LEU A 244 16.99 -5.60 -28.67
N VAL A 245 16.25 -4.75 -27.95
CA VAL A 245 16.12 -4.88 -26.50
C VAL A 245 15.17 -6.04 -26.18
N LEU A 246 15.68 -7.02 -25.46
CA LEU A 246 14.95 -8.21 -25.05
C LEU A 246 14.50 -8.08 -23.60
N TRP A 247 13.19 -8.14 -23.39
CA TRP A 247 12.57 -8.04 -22.07
C TRP A 247 12.15 -9.41 -21.53
N ASN A 248 12.30 -9.57 -20.22
CA ASN A 248 11.67 -10.64 -19.44
C ASN A 248 10.68 -10.02 -18.46
N ALA A 249 9.67 -10.80 -18.10
CA ALA A 249 8.68 -10.40 -17.12
C ALA A 249 8.31 -11.57 -16.23
N ASP A 250 8.54 -11.40 -14.94
CA ASP A 250 8.06 -12.29 -13.89
C ASP A 250 7.07 -11.55 -12.98
N ILE A 251 6.16 -12.30 -12.37
CA ILE A 251 5.25 -11.81 -11.33
C ILE A 251 5.27 -12.71 -10.11
N SER A 252 4.87 -12.15 -8.98
CA SER A 252 4.49 -12.88 -7.77
C SER A 252 3.12 -12.38 -7.33
N VAL A 253 2.15 -13.30 -7.23
CA VAL A 253 0.74 -12.98 -6.95
C VAL A 253 0.32 -13.67 -5.66
N GLU A 254 -0.23 -12.90 -4.72
CA GLU A 254 -0.77 -13.45 -3.49
C GLU A 254 -2.06 -14.24 -3.77
N VAL A 255 -2.14 -15.46 -3.26
CA VAL A 255 -3.34 -16.30 -3.25
C VAL A 255 -3.72 -16.57 -1.80
N LEU A 256 -4.94 -16.19 -1.42
CA LEU A 256 -5.51 -16.37 -0.09
C LEU A 256 -6.38 -17.62 -0.06
N PHE A 257 -6.34 -18.36 1.06
CA PHE A 257 -7.18 -19.52 1.29
C PHE A 257 -8.23 -19.20 2.37
N ASN A 258 -9.50 -19.09 1.97
CA ASN A 258 -10.59 -18.54 2.81
C ASN A 258 -11.52 -19.62 3.41
N SER A 259 -11.13 -20.89 3.37
CA SER A 259 -11.89 -21.98 4.00
C SER A 259 -10.96 -23.08 4.53
N ALA A 260 -11.39 -23.79 5.59
CA ALA A 260 -10.70 -24.97 6.09
C ALA A 260 -10.59 -25.99 4.94
N LEU A 261 -9.34 -26.24 4.53
CA LEU A 261 -9.01 -26.93 3.28
C LEU A 261 -9.63 -28.33 3.21
N SER A 262 -10.63 -28.52 2.33
CA SER A 262 -10.88 -29.85 1.79
C SER A 262 -9.75 -30.21 0.80
N GLU A 263 -9.38 -31.49 0.71
CA GLU A 263 -8.26 -31.95 -0.14
C GLU A 263 -8.38 -31.55 -1.63
N LYS A 264 -9.59 -31.29 -2.13
CA LYS A 264 -9.85 -30.88 -3.52
C LYS A 264 -9.39 -29.46 -3.86
N ILE A 265 -9.21 -28.58 -2.87
CA ILE A 265 -8.86 -27.15 -3.07
C ILE A 265 -7.33 -26.92 -3.12
N ARG A 266 -6.52 -27.97 -2.95
CA ARG A 266 -5.06 -27.92 -3.10
C ARG A 266 -4.58 -27.80 -4.55
N ARG A 267 -5.51 -27.69 -5.51
CA ARG A 267 -5.23 -27.60 -6.94
C ARG A 267 -5.97 -26.43 -7.58
N PHE A 268 -5.21 -25.48 -8.13
CA PHE A 268 -5.75 -24.33 -8.84
C PHE A 268 -4.85 -23.99 -10.04
N CYS A 269 -5.36 -23.24 -11.00
CA CYS A 269 -4.60 -22.74 -12.13
C CYS A 269 -4.74 -21.23 -12.22
N ILE A 270 -3.65 -20.56 -12.57
CA ILE A 270 -3.62 -19.13 -12.89
C ILE A 270 -3.43 -18.98 -14.39
N GLY A 271 -4.43 -18.40 -15.04
CA GLY A 271 -4.35 -17.94 -16.42
C GLY A 271 -3.93 -16.47 -16.46
N PHE A 272 -3.09 -16.10 -17.43
CA PHE A 272 -2.68 -14.71 -17.62
C PHE A 272 -2.67 -14.30 -19.09
N ALA A 273 -3.01 -13.03 -19.33
CA ALA A 273 -2.93 -12.35 -20.62
C ALA A 273 -2.52 -10.90 -20.41
N MET A 274 -1.83 -10.30 -21.38
CA MET A 274 -1.35 -8.93 -21.31
C MET A 274 -1.61 -8.25 -22.64
N ASP A 275 -2.24 -7.08 -22.59
CA ASP A 275 -2.64 -6.36 -23.79
C ASP A 275 -1.46 -6.18 -24.76
N ASN A 276 -1.68 -6.51 -26.03
CA ASN A 276 -0.71 -6.42 -27.14
C ASN A 276 0.56 -7.29 -27.03
N LEU A 277 0.89 -7.83 -25.84
CA LEU A 277 2.10 -8.63 -25.61
C LEU A 277 1.83 -10.12 -25.45
N ILE A 278 0.72 -10.49 -24.81
CA ILE A 278 0.31 -11.89 -24.59
C ILE A 278 -1.17 -12.00 -24.96
N THR A 279 -1.43 -12.15 -26.26
CA THR A 279 -2.80 -12.18 -26.82
C THR A 279 -3.49 -13.53 -26.70
N SER A 280 -2.72 -14.62 -26.53
CA SER A 280 -3.24 -15.96 -26.23
C SER A 280 -3.05 -16.25 -24.75
N PRO A 281 -4.12 -16.43 -23.96
CA PRO A 281 -4.01 -16.66 -22.52
C PRO A 281 -3.18 -17.91 -22.20
N VAL A 282 -2.19 -17.75 -21.33
CA VAL A 282 -1.34 -18.85 -20.87
C VAL A 282 -1.83 -19.30 -19.51
N VAL A 283 -1.96 -20.61 -19.31
CA VAL A 283 -2.42 -21.19 -18.03
C VAL A 283 -1.29 -21.97 -17.35
N ARG A 284 -1.15 -21.80 -16.03
CA ARG A 284 -0.22 -22.54 -15.17
C ARG A 284 -0.98 -23.14 -13.99
N CYS A 285 -0.85 -24.44 -13.79
CA CYS A 285 -1.57 -25.18 -12.75
C CYS A 285 -0.64 -25.62 -11.62
N PHE A 286 -1.13 -25.51 -10.40
CA PHE A 286 -0.44 -25.82 -9.16
C PHE A 286 -1.20 -26.92 -8.44
N THR A 287 -0.54 -28.03 -8.10
CA THR A 287 -1.23 -29.25 -7.60
C THR A 287 -0.78 -29.73 -6.22
N ARG A 288 0.23 -29.08 -5.62
CA ARG A 288 0.79 -29.43 -4.29
C ARG A 288 1.13 -28.17 -3.49
N PHE A 289 0.12 -27.51 -2.93
CA PHE A 289 0.31 -26.47 -1.91
C PHE A 289 -0.01 -27.02 -0.51
N LEU A 290 0.97 -26.98 0.40
CA LEU A 290 0.81 -27.33 1.82
C LEU A 290 0.49 -26.10 2.70
N ILE A 291 0.10 -24.99 2.09
CA ILE A 291 -0.05 -23.70 2.77
C ILE A 291 -1.46 -23.56 3.33
N THR A 292 -1.56 -23.11 4.57
CA THR A 292 -2.80 -23.06 5.34
C THR A 292 -3.49 -21.70 5.37
N SER A 293 -2.85 -20.62 4.89
CA SER A 293 -3.39 -19.26 4.96
C SER A 293 -3.27 -18.46 3.66
N SER A 294 -2.04 -18.15 3.24
CA SER A 294 -1.76 -17.34 2.05
C SER A 294 -0.41 -17.71 1.45
N ALA A 295 -0.32 -17.59 0.13
CA ALA A 295 0.88 -17.95 -0.62
C ALA A 295 1.19 -16.89 -1.66
N ASP A 296 2.46 -16.49 -1.77
CA ASP A 296 2.93 -15.75 -2.94
C ASP A 296 3.28 -16.76 -4.04
N VAL A 297 2.59 -16.68 -5.17
CA VAL A 297 2.72 -17.61 -6.29
C VAL A 297 3.53 -16.96 -7.43
N PRO A 298 4.72 -17.47 -7.73
CA PRO A 298 5.56 -16.96 -8.81
C PRO A 298 5.12 -17.46 -10.19
N LEU A 299 5.17 -16.58 -11.18
CA LEU A 299 4.89 -16.90 -12.58
C LEU A 299 5.83 -16.14 -13.51
N THR A 300 6.41 -16.83 -14.48
CA THR A 300 7.08 -16.19 -15.62
C THR A 300 6.07 -15.94 -16.73
N LEU A 301 5.90 -14.66 -17.08
CA LEU A 301 4.99 -14.24 -18.15
C LEU A 301 5.61 -14.51 -19.53
N PHE A 302 6.88 -14.14 -19.70
CA PHE A 302 7.68 -14.42 -20.89
C PHE A 302 9.17 -14.14 -20.65
N THR A 303 10.00 -14.68 -21.54
CA THR A 303 11.45 -14.42 -21.62
C THR A 303 11.83 -13.97 -23.02
N ASN A 304 12.84 -13.09 -23.13
CA ASN A 304 13.41 -12.59 -24.39
C ASN A 304 12.37 -12.02 -25.37
N ARG A 305 11.39 -11.26 -24.86
CA ARG A 305 10.33 -10.66 -25.66
C ARG A 305 10.80 -9.37 -26.34
N THR A 306 10.55 -9.27 -27.64
CA THR A 306 10.71 -8.05 -28.44
C THR A 306 9.38 -7.27 -28.53
N GLY A 307 9.43 -6.04 -29.02
CA GLY A 307 8.23 -5.22 -29.24
C GLY A 307 7.59 -4.65 -27.96
N VAL A 308 8.29 -4.72 -26.83
CA VAL A 308 7.87 -4.08 -25.58
C VAL A 308 8.25 -2.61 -25.62
N THR A 309 7.25 -1.74 -25.62
CA THR A 309 7.42 -0.29 -25.41
C THR A 309 7.71 -0.04 -23.91
N PRO A 310 8.88 0.55 -23.56
CA PRO A 310 9.21 0.85 -22.18
C PRO A 310 8.36 1.99 -21.59
N TRP A 311 8.23 1.99 -20.28
CA TRP A 311 7.66 3.10 -19.53
C TRP A 311 8.72 4.19 -19.33
N TRP A 312 8.35 5.44 -19.61
CA TRP A 312 9.18 6.62 -19.34
C TRP A 312 8.44 7.63 -18.48
N PRO A 313 9.14 8.43 -17.67
CA PRO A 313 8.52 9.58 -17.01
C PRO A 313 7.93 10.56 -18.03
N ASN A 314 7.04 11.43 -17.57
CA ASN A 314 6.48 12.49 -18.40
C ASN A 314 7.58 13.32 -19.05
N ARG A 315 7.37 13.66 -20.34
CA ARG A 315 8.29 14.48 -21.16
C ARG A 315 9.65 13.82 -21.47
N ILE A 316 9.80 12.53 -21.20
CA ILE A 316 10.96 11.73 -21.63
C ILE A 316 10.51 10.75 -22.71
N VAL A 317 11.13 10.82 -23.90
CA VAL A 317 10.88 9.93 -25.05
C VAL A 317 9.39 9.82 -25.40
N THR A 318 8.73 8.69 -25.09
CA THR A 318 7.32 8.42 -25.40
C THR A 318 6.37 8.79 -24.26
N GLY A 319 6.88 9.24 -23.11
CA GLY A 319 6.09 9.38 -21.89
C GLY A 319 5.70 8.03 -21.27
N PRO A 320 4.81 8.03 -20.26
CA PRO A 320 4.46 6.83 -19.51
C PRO A 320 3.67 5.87 -20.39
N HIS A 321 4.20 4.66 -20.55
CA HIS A 321 3.52 3.57 -21.25
C HIS A 321 3.26 2.40 -20.30
N THR A 322 2.01 1.96 -20.21
CA THR A 322 1.59 0.90 -19.30
C THR A 322 0.74 -0.14 -20.02
N TYR A 323 0.78 -1.37 -19.52
CA TYR A 323 -0.01 -2.50 -20.01
C TYR A 323 -1.00 -2.95 -18.94
N GLN A 324 -2.16 -3.45 -19.36
CA GLN A 324 -3.03 -4.20 -18.47
C GLN A 324 -2.63 -5.67 -18.50
N LEU A 325 -2.36 -6.21 -17.32
CA LEU A 325 -2.13 -7.63 -17.09
C LEU A 325 -3.38 -8.22 -16.45
N HIS A 326 -4.04 -9.12 -17.16
CA HIS A 326 -5.24 -9.80 -16.71
C HIS A 326 -4.89 -11.17 -16.16
N LEU A 327 -5.33 -11.45 -14.93
CA LEU A 327 -5.14 -12.73 -14.25
C LEU A 327 -6.49 -13.37 -13.95
N ASN A 328 -6.60 -14.67 -14.20
CA ASN A 328 -7.77 -15.47 -13.87
C ASN A 328 -7.35 -16.64 -12.98
N LEU A 329 -7.96 -16.78 -11.81
CA LEU A 329 -7.82 -17.93 -10.95
C LEU A 329 -8.91 -18.94 -11.27
N THR A 330 -8.54 -20.20 -11.46
CA THR A 330 -9.45 -21.28 -11.85
C THR A 330 -9.17 -22.55 -11.07
N THR A 331 -10.17 -23.42 -10.99
CA THR A 331 -9.97 -24.84 -10.64
C THR A 331 -9.33 -25.60 -11.81
N THR A 332 -8.84 -26.81 -11.57
CA THR A 332 -8.20 -27.63 -12.63
C THR A 332 -9.16 -28.06 -13.74
N ASP A 333 -10.46 -28.06 -13.50
CA ASP A 333 -11.52 -28.30 -14.49
C ASP A 333 -12.01 -27.00 -15.18
N GLY A 334 -11.36 -25.87 -14.92
CA GLY A 334 -11.59 -24.61 -15.65
C GLY A 334 -12.69 -23.71 -15.09
N LYS A 335 -13.24 -24.01 -13.90
CA LYS A 335 -14.19 -23.12 -13.22
C LYS A 335 -13.45 -21.91 -12.68
N ILE A 336 -13.95 -20.70 -12.95
CA ILE A 336 -13.35 -19.45 -12.51
C ILE A 336 -13.66 -19.20 -11.03
N LEU A 337 -12.61 -18.96 -10.26
CA LEU A 337 -12.64 -18.66 -8.83
C LEU A 337 -12.43 -17.16 -8.55
N ASP A 338 -11.60 -16.49 -9.35
CA ASP A 338 -11.35 -15.06 -9.17
C ASP A 338 -10.74 -14.45 -10.44
N ARG A 339 -10.82 -13.13 -10.57
CA ARG A 339 -10.18 -12.36 -11.64
C ARG A 339 -9.63 -11.05 -11.08
N ILE A 340 -8.42 -10.69 -11.50
CA ILE A 340 -7.81 -9.41 -11.15
C ILE A 340 -7.05 -8.85 -12.35
N THR A 341 -7.02 -7.52 -12.45
CA THR A 341 -6.26 -6.82 -13.47
C THR A 341 -5.26 -5.88 -12.79
N HIS A 342 -4.01 -5.88 -13.27
CA HIS A 342 -2.96 -5.01 -12.78
C HIS A 342 -2.41 -4.15 -13.92
N THR A 343 -2.29 -2.83 -13.67
CA THR A 343 -1.54 -1.93 -14.54
C THR A 343 -0.05 -2.07 -14.25
N VAL A 344 0.76 -2.42 -15.26
CA VAL A 344 2.21 -2.63 -15.14
C VAL A 344 2.99 -1.82 -16.19
N GLY A 345 4.26 -1.51 -15.92
CA GLY A 345 5.11 -0.80 -16.87
C GLY A 345 6.53 -1.38 -16.89
N PHE A 346 7.12 -1.45 -18.09
CA PHE A 346 8.45 -2.02 -18.31
C PHE A 346 9.51 -0.93 -18.22
N ARG A 347 10.28 -0.94 -17.13
CA ARG A 347 11.39 -0.01 -16.94
C ARG A 347 12.46 -0.64 -16.07
N GLN A 348 13.71 -0.32 -16.35
CA GLN A 348 14.83 -0.61 -15.47
C GLN A 348 15.52 0.70 -15.09
N PHE A 349 15.78 0.85 -13.79
CA PHE A 349 16.28 2.06 -13.16
C PHE A 349 17.58 1.73 -12.43
N GLU A 350 18.58 2.58 -12.59
CA GLU A 350 19.83 2.52 -11.85
C GLU A 350 20.12 3.89 -11.24
N LEU A 351 20.41 3.90 -9.94
CA LEU A 351 20.88 5.09 -9.24
C LEU A 351 22.41 5.11 -9.31
N VAL A 352 22.96 6.10 -10.01
CA VAL A 352 24.41 6.24 -10.22
C VAL A 352 24.93 7.34 -9.30
N GLU A 353 25.78 6.99 -8.34
CA GLU A 353 26.48 7.98 -7.52
C GLU A 353 27.70 8.49 -8.29
N VAL A 354 27.64 9.71 -8.81
CA VAL A 354 28.78 10.29 -9.54
C VAL A 354 29.80 10.89 -8.56
N SER A 355 31.07 10.86 -8.96
CA SER A 355 32.22 11.31 -8.14
C SER A 355 32.13 12.79 -7.72
N SER A 356 31.30 13.59 -8.39
CA SER A 356 31.02 14.99 -8.07
C SER A 356 30.05 15.21 -6.90
N GLY A 357 29.56 14.15 -6.24
CA GLY A 357 28.64 14.26 -5.09
C GLY A 357 27.16 14.39 -5.47
N TYR A 358 26.80 14.05 -6.71
CA TYR A 358 25.41 14.04 -7.18
C TYR A 358 24.92 12.60 -7.38
N LEU A 359 23.61 12.42 -7.26
CA LEU A 359 22.92 11.22 -7.72
C LEU A 359 22.41 11.46 -9.13
N ASP A 360 22.89 10.66 -10.08
CA ASP A 360 22.35 10.61 -11.43
C ASP A 360 21.39 9.40 -11.55
N VAL A 361 20.44 9.52 -12.48
CA VAL A 361 19.44 8.50 -12.74
C VAL A 361 19.60 7.99 -14.16
N LYS A 362 19.81 6.68 -14.28
CA LYS A 362 19.86 6.01 -15.57
C LYS A 362 18.60 5.17 -15.78
N TYR A 363 17.88 5.48 -16.86
CA TYR A 363 16.79 4.67 -17.36
C TYR A 363 17.28 3.81 -18.54
N LEU A 364 17.00 2.51 -18.50
CA LEU A 364 17.25 1.60 -19.62
C LEU A 364 15.93 1.28 -20.35
N PRO A 365 15.92 1.13 -21.69
CA PRO A 365 17.05 1.13 -22.63
C PRO A 365 17.31 2.51 -23.31
N LEU A 366 18.10 3.36 -22.63
CA LEU A 366 18.84 4.56 -23.09
C LEU A 366 18.12 5.85 -23.55
N LEU A 367 18.62 6.96 -22.97
CA LEU A 367 19.12 8.19 -23.60
C LEU A 367 20.36 8.66 -22.78
N PRO A 368 21.24 9.57 -23.28
CA PRO A 368 22.36 10.13 -22.50
C PRO A 368 21.87 10.73 -21.17
N PRO A 369 22.75 10.90 -20.15
CA PRO A 369 22.38 11.52 -18.89
C PRO A 369 21.61 12.80 -19.20
N ILE A 370 20.40 12.93 -18.66
CA ILE A 370 19.60 14.14 -18.86
C ILE A 370 20.35 15.24 -18.13
N SER A 371 21.19 15.96 -18.87
CA SER A 371 21.84 17.15 -18.39
C SER A 371 20.75 18.17 -18.08
N ARG A 372 20.65 18.52 -16.79
CA ARG A 372 19.87 19.66 -16.28
C ARG A 372 18.46 19.76 -16.87
N SER A 373 17.55 18.92 -16.39
CA SER A 373 16.17 19.37 -16.28
C SER A 373 15.88 19.65 -14.80
N GLN A 374 15.50 20.89 -14.50
CA GLN A 374 14.78 21.26 -13.28
C GLN A 374 13.36 20.66 -13.32
N GLY A 375 13.29 19.34 -13.52
CA GLY A 375 12.06 18.56 -13.48
C GLY A 375 12.04 17.79 -12.17
N THR A 376 11.38 18.36 -11.17
CA THR A 376 11.09 17.73 -9.88
C THR A 376 10.17 16.52 -10.06
N HIS A 377 10.73 15.36 -10.39
CA HIS A 377 9.99 14.10 -10.45
C HIS A 377 10.73 12.99 -9.68
N SER A 378 10.97 13.21 -8.40
CA SER A 378 11.45 12.16 -7.49
C SER A 378 10.29 11.72 -6.60
N PHE A 379 9.62 10.61 -6.93
CA PHE A 379 8.61 10.04 -6.04
C PHE A 379 9.33 9.22 -4.96
N PHE A 380 9.61 9.85 -3.81
CA PHE A 380 10.19 9.20 -2.63
C PHE A 380 9.09 8.66 -1.72
N TYR A 381 9.00 7.34 -1.59
CA TYR A 381 8.14 6.77 -0.57
C TYR A 381 8.90 6.62 0.75
N THR A 382 8.50 7.41 1.74
CA THR A 382 9.10 7.42 3.07
C THR A 382 8.35 6.49 4.01
N LEU A 383 9.00 5.40 4.41
CA LEU A 383 8.44 4.32 5.23
C LEU A 383 8.87 4.40 6.69
N GLY A 384 8.56 5.50 7.38
CA GLY A 384 8.71 5.52 8.83
C GLY A 384 9.07 6.85 9.45
N LYS A 385 8.30 7.22 10.45
CA LYS A 385 8.79 7.97 11.61
C LYS A 385 8.42 7.12 12.82
N HIS A 386 9.35 6.36 13.38
CA HIS A 386 9.16 5.73 14.70
C HIS A 386 10.46 5.47 15.45
N TYR A 387 10.35 5.68 16.76
CA TYR A 387 11.23 5.17 17.79
C TYR A 387 10.39 4.30 18.77
N PRO A 388 10.97 3.33 19.49
CA PRO A 388 10.29 2.07 19.83
C PRO A 388 9.65 2.03 21.22
N ASN A 389 8.46 1.42 21.30
CA ASN A 389 8.06 0.29 22.18
C ASN A 389 6.53 0.18 22.20
N LEU A 390 5.99 -0.89 21.59
CA LEU A 390 4.58 -1.26 21.65
C LEU A 390 4.30 -2.00 22.97
N LEU A 391 3.25 -1.60 23.70
CA LEU A 391 2.23 -2.44 24.35
C LEU A 391 1.29 -1.56 25.21
N THR A 392 0.00 -1.45 24.85
CA THR A 392 -1.17 -2.02 25.56
C THR A 392 -2.49 -1.32 25.17
N PHE A 393 -3.32 -2.03 24.40
CA PHE A 393 -4.75 -2.25 24.69
C PHE A 393 -4.97 -3.78 24.56
N PRO A 394 -6.01 -4.38 25.17
CA PRO A 394 -5.95 -5.73 25.73
C PRO A 394 -5.45 -6.78 24.73
N ARG A 395 -4.48 -7.59 25.19
CA ARG A 395 -3.86 -8.73 24.51
C ARG A 395 -4.84 -9.47 23.58
N GLU A 396 -4.79 -9.18 22.29
CA GLU A 396 -4.82 -10.25 21.30
C GLU A 396 -3.40 -10.85 21.23
N ARG A 397 -3.32 -12.18 21.16
CA ARG A 397 -2.11 -13.01 21.30
C ARG A 397 -1.06 -12.85 20.18
N SER A 398 -0.91 -11.69 19.53
CA SER A 398 0.04 -11.55 18.42
C SER A 398 1.39 -11.01 18.86
N SER A 399 2.43 -11.85 18.78
CA SER A 399 3.85 -11.51 18.91
C SER A 399 4.44 -10.70 17.73
N VAL A 400 3.58 -10.07 16.91
CA VAL A 400 3.96 -9.56 15.59
C VAL A 400 4.07 -8.04 15.58
N ASP A 401 5.18 -7.50 15.08
CA ASP A 401 5.40 -6.05 14.91
C ASP A 401 4.50 -5.53 13.78
N THR A 402 3.54 -4.65 14.11
CA THR A 402 2.58 -4.10 13.15
C THR A 402 3.23 -3.23 12.08
N VAL A 403 4.46 -2.74 12.29
CA VAL A 403 5.19 -1.96 11.28
C VAL A 403 5.92 -2.85 10.29
N GLU A 404 6.40 -4.03 10.71
CA GLU A 404 6.86 -5.01 9.72
C GLU A 404 5.72 -5.39 8.78
N GLN A 405 4.53 -5.68 9.33
CA GLN A 405 3.34 -5.97 8.53
C GLN A 405 3.02 -4.83 7.56
N GLU A 406 3.11 -3.59 8.04
CA GLU A 406 2.85 -2.40 7.24
C GLU A 406 3.80 -2.29 6.07
N VAL A 407 5.10 -2.36 6.34
CA VAL A 407 6.13 -2.26 5.30
C VAL A 407 5.93 -3.36 4.28
N ARG A 408 5.73 -4.62 4.69
CA ARG A 408 5.46 -5.73 3.75
C ARG A 408 4.24 -5.46 2.88
N MET A 409 3.12 -5.08 3.49
CA MET A 409 1.89 -4.80 2.75
C MET A 409 2.05 -3.63 1.78
N GLN A 410 2.72 -2.55 2.19
CA GLN A 410 2.89 -1.37 1.35
C GLN A 410 3.87 -1.62 0.20
N ILE A 411 4.98 -2.34 0.42
CA ILE A 411 5.89 -2.72 -0.67
C ILE A 411 5.16 -3.61 -1.66
N ARG A 412 4.46 -4.67 -1.21
CA ARG A 412 3.68 -5.54 -2.11
C ARG A 412 2.59 -4.80 -2.88
N ARG A 413 1.97 -3.77 -2.29
CA ARG A 413 0.95 -2.94 -2.97
C ARG A 413 1.55 -2.05 -4.05
N LEU A 414 2.75 -1.52 -3.80
CA LEU A 414 3.37 -0.49 -4.63
C LEU A 414 4.45 -1.04 -5.59
N HIS A 415 4.85 -2.30 -5.44
CA HIS A 415 5.97 -2.88 -6.17
C HIS A 415 5.78 -2.81 -7.69
N SER A 416 4.58 -3.07 -8.20
CA SER A 416 4.32 -3.09 -9.65
C SER A 416 4.31 -1.70 -10.31
N HIS A 417 4.33 -0.61 -9.52
CA HIS A 417 4.26 0.74 -10.06
C HIS A 417 5.62 1.19 -10.63
N PRO A 418 5.72 1.47 -11.94
CA PRO A 418 6.98 1.88 -12.57
C PRO A 418 7.45 3.27 -12.10
N SER A 419 6.53 4.10 -11.60
CA SER A 419 6.79 5.44 -11.05
C SER A 419 7.55 5.43 -9.73
N VAL A 420 7.54 4.32 -9.00
CA VAL A 420 8.37 4.16 -7.80
C VAL A 420 9.78 3.75 -8.25
N VAL A 421 10.74 4.61 -7.94
CA VAL A 421 12.15 4.47 -8.37
C VAL A 421 13.10 4.15 -7.23
N ILE A 422 12.75 4.56 -6.00
CA ILE A 422 13.58 4.38 -4.81
C ILE A 422 12.71 4.30 -3.56
N TRP A 423 13.17 3.55 -2.56
CA TRP A 423 12.57 3.51 -1.23
C TRP A 423 13.40 4.34 -0.26
N ALA A 424 12.76 5.02 0.69
CA ALA A 424 13.42 5.66 1.81
C ALA A 424 12.77 5.20 3.10
N THR A 425 13.55 4.82 4.10
CA THR A 425 12.97 4.32 5.36
C THR A 425 12.45 5.44 6.26
N ASP A 426 12.92 6.67 6.09
CA ASP A 426 12.46 7.81 6.88
C ASP A 426 12.81 9.16 6.24
N ASN A 427 12.27 10.21 6.86
CA ASN A 427 12.61 11.59 6.57
C ASN A 427 13.29 12.19 7.79
N GLU A 428 14.57 12.54 7.62
CA GLU A 428 15.44 13.31 8.51
C GLU A 428 15.64 12.70 9.89
N VAL A 429 15.25 11.45 10.11
CA VAL A 429 15.32 10.84 11.44
C VAL A 429 16.78 10.64 11.83
N LYS A 430 17.60 10.15 10.89
CA LYS A 430 19.04 10.02 11.10
C LYS A 430 19.72 11.36 11.35
N GLN A 431 19.34 12.38 10.57
CA GLN A 431 19.87 13.72 10.74
C GLN A 431 19.54 14.28 12.13
N ALA A 432 18.29 14.13 12.56
CA ALA A 432 17.86 14.60 13.87
C ALA A 432 18.67 14.00 15.03
N VAL A 433 19.07 12.72 14.91
CA VAL A 433 19.93 12.06 15.90
C VAL A 433 21.36 12.57 15.83
N ASN A 434 21.92 12.70 14.62
CA ASN A 434 23.30 13.11 14.43
C ASN A 434 23.55 14.56 14.87
N ASP A 435 22.63 15.46 14.54
CA ASP A 435 22.74 16.90 14.81
C ASP A 435 22.22 17.28 16.20
N GLY A 436 21.61 16.34 16.91
CA GLY A 436 21.16 16.54 18.29
C GLY A 436 19.91 17.42 18.41
N TRP A 437 18.93 17.26 17.52
CA TRP A 437 17.72 18.10 17.51
C TRP A 437 16.89 18.00 18.79
N TYR A 438 16.94 16.85 19.47
CA TYR A 438 16.11 16.57 20.66
C TYR A 438 16.87 16.06 21.87
N ARG A 439 18.09 15.58 21.66
CA ARG A 439 19.02 15.05 22.67
C ARG A 439 20.43 15.42 22.24
N PRO A 440 21.45 15.31 23.11
CA PRO A 440 22.82 15.53 22.69
C PRO A 440 23.14 14.81 21.37
N ALA A 441 23.87 15.50 20.49
CA ALA A 441 24.26 14.97 19.19
C ALA A 441 24.82 13.55 19.32
N ARG A 442 24.33 12.64 18.48
CA ARG A 442 24.69 11.22 18.48
C ARG A 442 24.38 10.50 19.81
N ASP A 443 23.27 10.84 20.46
CA ASP A 443 22.77 10.12 21.62
C ASP A 443 22.74 8.61 21.37
N ARG A 444 23.41 7.84 22.25
CA ARG A 444 23.62 6.40 22.06
C ARG A 444 22.32 5.61 22.03
N ILE A 445 21.30 6.04 22.79
CA ILE A 445 20.00 5.37 22.86
C ILE A 445 19.24 5.62 21.56
N LEU A 446 19.22 6.87 21.08
CA LEU A 446 18.57 7.22 19.82
C LEU A 446 19.24 6.54 18.61
N LEU A 447 20.57 6.50 18.54
CA LEU A 447 21.28 5.78 17.48
C LEU A 447 20.97 4.28 17.49
N LYS A 448 20.96 3.64 18.67
CA LYS A 448 20.61 2.23 18.81
C LYS A 448 19.18 1.97 18.34
N ASN A 449 18.24 2.84 18.71
CA ASN A 449 16.84 2.73 18.31
C ASN A 449 16.65 2.96 16.81
N PHE A 450 17.33 3.97 16.26
CA PHE A 450 17.36 4.25 14.82
C PHE A 450 17.83 3.02 14.04
N LYS A 451 19.00 2.49 14.37
CA LYS A 451 19.55 1.30 13.72
C LYS A 451 18.58 0.11 13.80
N ARG A 452 18.07 -0.20 15.00
CA ARG A 452 17.14 -1.32 15.18
C ARG A 452 15.89 -1.17 14.30
N ARG A 453 15.36 0.04 14.14
CA ARG A 453 14.10 0.28 13.45
C ARG A 453 14.27 0.43 11.95
N PHE A 454 15.11 1.35 11.51
CA PHE A 454 15.20 1.73 10.10
C PHE A 454 16.15 0.81 9.33
N VAL A 455 17.20 0.31 9.99
CA VAL A 455 18.21 -0.55 9.36
C VAL A 455 17.89 -2.04 9.56
N ASP A 456 17.79 -2.50 10.80
CA ASP A 456 17.68 -3.94 11.07
C ASP A 456 16.27 -4.50 10.76
N LEU A 457 15.26 -3.64 10.73
CA LEU A 457 13.87 -4.01 10.44
C LEU A 457 13.40 -3.47 9.09
N ILE A 458 13.19 -2.15 8.95
CA ILE A 458 12.48 -1.59 7.78
C ILE A 458 13.27 -1.83 6.49
N SER A 459 14.55 -1.45 6.41
CA SER A 459 15.32 -1.64 5.18
C SER A 459 15.51 -3.12 4.82
N ARG A 460 15.68 -3.99 5.82
CA ARG A 460 15.70 -5.46 5.63
C ARG A 460 14.40 -5.97 5.03
N VAL A 461 13.25 -5.56 5.58
CA VAL A 461 11.94 -5.99 5.07
C VAL A 461 11.71 -5.48 3.64
N ILE A 462 12.11 -4.25 3.33
CA ILE A 462 12.07 -3.71 1.96
C ILE A 462 12.95 -4.56 1.03
N TYR A 463 14.18 -4.87 1.46
CA TYR A 463 15.12 -5.70 0.72
C TYR A 463 14.58 -7.11 0.44
N ASP A 464 13.90 -7.72 1.42
CA ASP A 464 13.26 -9.03 1.31
C ASP A 464 12.08 -8.99 0.32
N GLU A 465 11.24 -7.95 0.37
CA GLU A 465 10.04 -7.86 -0.46
C GLU A 465 10.33 -7.42 -1.91
N GLU A 466 11.35 -6.59 -2.14
CA GLU A 466 11.78 -6.16 -3.49
C GLU A 466 12.41 -7.30 -4.31
N ARG A 467 12.79 -8.41 -3.68
CA ARG A 467 13.35 -9.56 -4.39
C ARG A 467 12.27 -10.58 -4.73
N PRO A 468 12.46 -11.32 -5.84
CA PRO A 468 11.82 -12.62 -6.01
C PRO A 468 12.22 -13.52 -4.83
N ASN A 469 11.27 -14.24 -4.24
CA ASN A 469 11.52 -15.14 -3.12
C ASN A 469 12.39 -16.34 -3.55
N SER A 470 13.09 -16.98 -2.62
CA SER A 470 13.91 -18.17 -2.92
C SER A 470 13.10 -19.37 -3.45
N ILE A 471 11.81 -19.44 -3.09
CA ILE A 471 10.85 -20.39 -3.66
C ILE A 471 10.51 -20.02 -5.11
N ASP A 472 10.45 -18.72 -5.44
CA ASP A 472 10.26 -18.23 -6.81
C ASP A 472 11.35 -18.78 -7.73
N LEU A 473 12.61 -18.79 -7.26
CA LEU A 473 13.77 -19.33 -7.97
C LEU A 473 13.68 -20.83 -8.26
N MET A 474 12.98 -21.62 -7.43
CA MET A 474 12.83 -23.07 -7.63
C MET A 474 11.74 -23.42 -8.66
N PHE A 475 10.73 -22.57 -8.83
CA PHE A 475 9.58 -22.87 -9.71
C PHE A 475 9.65 -22.22 -11.10
N THR A 476 10.34 -21.09 -11.26
CA THR A 476 10.32 -20.34 -12.53
C THR A 476 11.49 -20.65 -13.46
N GLY A 477 12.64 -21.07 -12.92
CA GLY A 477 13.86 -21.30 -13.69
C GLY A 477 14.43 -20.02 -14.34
N ALA A 478 15.69 -19.70 -14.06
CA ALA A 478 16.58 -18.72 -14.71
C ALA A 478 16.13 -17.24 -14.91
N GLY A 479 14.88 -16.90 -15.22
CA GLY A 479 14.43 -15.56 -15.63
C GLY A 479 14.45 -14.48 -14.53
N THR A 480 14.20 -14.90 -13.28
CA THR A 480 14.16 -14.03 -12.10
C THR A 480 15.53 -13.51 -11.66
N HIS A 481 16.63 -14.06 -12.17
CA HIS A 481 18.00 -13.62 -11.82
C HIS A 481 18.39 -12.27 -12.43
N LEU A 482 17.62 -11.76 -13.41
CA LEU A 482 17.95 -10.56 -14.16
C LEU A 482 17.30 -9.29 -13.62
N TYR A 483 16.28 -9.42 -12.76
CA TYR A 483 15.66 -8.25 -12.14
C TYR A 483 16.63 -7.59 -11.17
N GLN A 484 16.75 -6.26 -11.28
CA GLN A 484 17.51 -5.45 -10.34
C GLN A 484 16.55 -4.79 -9.34
N PRO A 485 16.58 -5.19 -8.05
CA PRO A 485 15.78 -4.56 -7.00
C PRO A 485 15.99 -3.05 -6.91
N ARG A 486 14.92 -2.31 -6.59
CA ARG A 486 15.07 -0.88 -6.29
C ARG A 486 15.93 -0.71 -5.05
N ARG A 487 16.68 0.39 -5.05
CA ARG A 487 17.50 0.78 -3.91
C ARG A 487 16.64 1.29 -2.74
N CYS A 488 17.13 1.08 -1.52
CA CYS A 488 16.50 1.54 -0.29
C CYS A 488 17.47 2.44 0.49
N LEU A 489 17.20 3.74 0.52
CA LEU A 489 17.93 4.69 1.36
C LEU A 489 17.54 4.50 2.83
N ILE A 490 18.54 4.36 3.69
CA ILE A 490 18.37 4.24 5.16
C ILE A 490 17.79 5.51 5.81
N SER A 491 17.81 6.65 5.11
CA SER A 491 17.23 7.92 5.56
C SER A 491 17.24 8.87 4.37
N SER A 492 16.47 9.96 4.44
CA SER A 492 16.64 11.12 3.56
C SER A 492 16.69 12.39 4.41
N PRO A 493 17.76 13.20 4.37
CA PRO A 493 18.96 13.03 3.55
C PRO A 493 19.84 11.84 3.97
N SER A 494 20.75 11.43 3.09
CA SER A 494 21.70 10.31 3.28
C SER A 494 22.90 10.44 2.34
N ASN A 495 24.05 9.87 2.72
CA ASN A 495 25.25 9.78 1.87
C ASN A 495 25.22 8.59 0.90
N GLY A 496 24.04 8.06 0.59
CA GLY A 496 23.93 6.95 -0.36
C GLY A 496 24.71 5.70 0.09
N ILE A 497 25.65 5.22 -0.74
CA ILE A 497 26.35 3.94 -0.52
C ILE A 497 27.11 3.98 0.80
N VAL A 498 27.73 5.11 1.11
CA VAL A 498 28.51 5.28 2.35
C VAL A 498 27.63 5.08 3.59
N THR A 499 26.40 5.57 3.55
CA THR A 499 25.44 5.36 4.66
C THR A 499 25.02 3.90 4.77
N GLU A 500 24.84 3.21 3.64
CA GLU A 500 24.48 1.80 3.61
C GLU A 500 25.61 0.90 4.12
N GLU A 501 26.85 1.13 3.67
CA GLU A 501 28.07 0.43 4.13
C GLU A 501 28.28 0.60 5.64
N LEU A 502 28.06 1.82 6.13
CA LEU A 502 28.16 2.15 7.55
C LEU A 502 26.89 1.81 8.34
N LYS A 503 25.91 1.12 7.72
CA LYS A 503 24.66 0.68 8.36
C LYS A 503 23.91 1.81 9.09
N GLY A 504 23.87 2.99 8.47
CA GLY A 504 23.22 4.17 9.03
C GLY A 504 24.02 4.89 10.12
N MET A 505 25.27 4.51 10.39
CA MET A 505 26.06 5.02 11.53
C MET A 505 27.10 6.09 11.17
N ASP A 506 27.13 6.54 9.91
CA ASP A 506 28.06 7.58 9.47
C ASP A 506 27.96 8.88 10.30
N LEU A 507 29.08 9.61 10.35
CA LEU A 507 29.25 10.76 11.25
C LEU A 507 28.47 11.98 10.80
N ASN A 508 28.37 12.22 9.49
CA ASN A 508 27.67 13.36 8.92
C ASN A 508 26.76 12.89 7.77
N PRO A 509 25.43 12.80 7.96
CA PRO A 509 24.50 12.26 6.97
C PRO A 509 24.29 13.15 5.73
N GLN A 510 24.88 14.35 5.71
CA GLN A 510 24.78 15.34 4.63
C GLN A 510 26.10 15.60 3.89
N ALA A 511 27.17 14.87 4.21
CA ALA A 511 28.53 15.23 3.81
C ALA A 511 28.79 15.20 2.29
N ARG A 512 28.07 14.36 1.53
CA ARG A 512 28.45 14.10 0.13
C ARG A 512 27.32 14.10 -0.87
N TYR A 513 26.09 13.76 -0.48
CA TYR A 513 24.93 13.74 -1.37
C TYR A 513 23.75 14.42 -0.69
N GLN A 514 23.39 15.63 -1.14
CA GLN A 514 22.09 16.20 -0.82
C GLN A 514 21.05 15.48 -1.68
N CYS A 515 20.61 14.29 -1.26
CA CYS A 515 19.38 13.72 -1.79
C CYS A 515 18.27 14.75 -1.56
N PHE A 516 17.70 15.27 -2.66
CA PHE A 516 16.55 16.19 -2.73
C PHE A 516 15.87 16.43 -1.38
N THR A 517 16.28 17.50 -0.68
CA THR A 517 15.64 17.94 0.54
C THR A 517 14.21 18.40 0.25
N MET A 518 13.28 17.91 1.08
CA MET A 518 11.92 18.37 1.38
C MET A 518 10.85 18.55 0.30
N ASN A 519 11.15 18.82 -0.98
CA ASN A 519 10.10 19.31 -1.90
C ASN A 519 9.22 18.24 -2.59
N LEU A 520 9.45 16.94 -2.36
CA LEU A 520 8.77 15.88 -3.13
C LEU A 520 8.05 14.81 -2.29
N CYS A 521 8.37 14.63 -1.01
CA CYS A 521 7.66 13.68 -0.14
C CYS A 521 6.20 14.08 0.15
N ILE A 522 5.85 15.36 -0.02
CA ILE A 522 4.50 15.89 0.23
C ILE A 522 3.48 15.43 -0.85
N SER A 523 3.93 14.92 -2.00
CA SER A 523 3.04 14.56 -3.12
C SER A 523 2.51 13.12 -3.11
N LEU A 524 3.09 12.21 -2.31
CA LEU A 524 2.83 10.77 -2.46
C LEU A 524 1.58 10.22 -1.78
N VAL A 525 0.78 11.05 -1.11
CA VAL A 525 -0.57 10.65 -0.65
C VAL A 525 -1.65 10.98 -1.70
N LYS A 526 -1.39 11.87 -2.66
CA LYS A 526 -2.41 12.31 -3.64
C LYS A 526 -2.40 11.56 -4.98
N SER A 527 -1.27 10.97 -5.43
CA SER A 527 -1.18 10.47 -6.82
C SER A 527 -1.50 8.99 -7.05
N VAL A 528 -1.73 8.20 -5.99
CA VAL A 528 -2.10 6.76 -6.15
C VAL A 528 -3.63 6.56 -6.14
N TYR A 529 -4.43 7.60 -5.87
CA TYR A 529 -5.88 7.46 -5.61
C TYR A 529 -6.83 8.14 -6.60
N THR A 530 -6.36 8.68 -7.72
CA THR A 530 -7.27 9.28 -8.72
C THR A 530 -6.93 8.85 -10.14
N THR A 531 -7.40 7.65 -10.51
CA THR A 531 -7.93 7.43 -11.87
C THR A 531 -9.44 7.60 -11.83
N GLN A 532 -9.88 8.83 -11.55
CA GLN A 532 -11.20 9.30 -11.94
C GLN A 532 -11.01 10.65 -12.62
N ASN A 533 -11.59 10.76 -13.81
CA ASN A 533 -11.58 11.93 -14.67
C ASN A 533 -11.81 13.23 -13.89
N PHE A 534 -10.79 14.08 -13.83
CA PHE A 534 -11.00 15.51 -13.65
C PHE A 534 -10.69 16.20 -14.98
N SER A 535 -11.63 16.04 -15.92
CA SER A 535 -11.82 17.03 -16.98
C SER A 535 -12.75 18.11 -16.44
N LYS A 536 -12.29 19.37 -16.45
CA LYS A 536 -13.02 20.61 -16.11
C LYS A 536 -13.31 20.78 -14.61
N TYR A 537 -12.56 21.63 -13.92
CA TYR A 537 -12.88 23.04 -13.68
C TYR A 537 -11.65 23.76 -13.13
#